data_AF-A0A7K2NX19-F1
#
_entry.id   AF-A0A7K2NX19-F1
#
_cell.length_a   1.000
_cell.length_b   1.000
_cell.length_c   1.000
_cell.angle_alpha   90.00
_cell.angle_beta   90.00
_cell.angle_gamma   90.00
#
_symmetry.space_group_name_H-M   'P 1'
#
loop_
_entity.id
_entity.type
_entity.pdbx_description
1 polymer ?
#
loop_
_entity_poly.entity_id
_entity_poly.type
_entity_poly.pdbx_seq_one_letter_code
_entity_poly.pdbx_strand_id
1 'polypeptide(L)'
;RFAYICTGTWSLAGLELSAPVLTEESRAANFTNELGLDGTVRYLRNIMGLWLLQECVRAWGDPDLGELLLGAARVPALRSVVDAGDAAFLAPGRMPERIAEACRASGQPVPETPAEVTRCILDSLALAHRAAVEEAQRLAGHPVDVVHVVGGGTRNALLCQLT
;
A
#
# COMPACT_ATOMS: atom_id res chain seq x y z
N ARG A 1 -14.56 8.83 14.02
CA ARG A 1 -14.84 8.09 12.76
C ARG A 1 -13.52 7.53 12.29
N PHE A 2 -13.48 6.30 11.79
CA PHE A 2 -12.22 5.66 11.44
C PHE A 2 -12.20 5.14 10.01
N ALA A 3 -11.01 5.10 9.43
CA ALA A 3 -10.68 4.21 8.34
C ALA A 3 -9.86 3.05 8.90
N TYR A 4 -9.86 1.92 8.20
CA TYR A 4 -8.96 0.82 8.49
C TYR A 4 -8.06 0.53 7.28
N ILE A 5 -6.87 0.05 7.59
CA ILE A 5 -5.93 -0.50 6.62
C ILE A 5 -5.52 -1.88 7.13
N CYS A 6 -6.06 -2.92 6.51
CA CYS A 6 -5.60 -4.28 6.76
C CYS A 6 -4.42 -4.56 5.84
N THR A 7 -3.20 -4.46 6.39
CA THR A 7 -1.95 -4.64 5.64
C THR A 7 -1.35 -6.02 5.87
N GLY A 8 -1.27 -6.80 4.80
CA GLY A 8 -0.60 -8.09 4.70
C GLY A 8 0.09 -8.23 3.36
N THR A 9 0.05 -9.42 2.76
CA THR A 9 0.48 -9.59 1.35
C THR A 9 -0.24 -8.58 0.47
N TRP A 10 -1.56 -8.46 0.61
CA TRP A 10 -2.36 -7.36 0.06
C TRP A 10 -2.65 -6.32 1.15
N SER A 11 -2.94 -5.08 0.74
CA SER A 11 -3.48 -4.06 1.63
C SER A 11 -4.91 -3.71 1.25
N LEU A 12 -5.82 -3.76 2.23
CA LEU A 12 -7.21 -3.38 2.07
C LEU A 12 -7.43 -2.08 2.85
N ALA A 13 -7.67 -0.98 2.15
CA ALA A 13 -7.86 0.34 2.76
C ALA A 13 -9.29 0.83 2.53
N GLY A 14 -10.01 1.18 3.60
CA GLY A 14 -11.42 1.52 3.48
C GLY A 14 -12.10 1.99 4.76
N LEU A 15 -13.42 2.08 4.67
CA LEU A 15 -14.32 2.54 5.71
C LEU A 15 -15.30 1.43 6.08
N GLU A 16 -15.86 1.51 7.28
CA GLU A 16 -17.07 0.78 7.65
C GLU A 16 -18.26 1.74 7.59
N LEU A 17 -19.26 1.38 6.80
CA LEU A 17 -20.44 2.21 6.52
C LEU A 17 -21.72 1.46 6.87
N SER A 18 -22.81 2.17 7.12
CA SER A 18 -24.13 1.57 7.35
C SER A 18 -24.87 1.18 6.07
N ALA A 19 -24.37 1.59 4.90
CA ALA A 19 -24.95 1.32 3.59
C ALA A 19 -23.85 1.35 2.50
N PRO A 20 -24.05 0.66 1.36
CA PRO A 20 -23.07 0.64 0.28
C PRO A 20 -23.03 1.95 -0.51
N VAL A 21 -21.88 2.25 -1.10
CA VAL A 21 -21.71 3.34 -2.07
C VAL A 21 -21.80 2.74 -3.47
N LEU A 22 -22.88 3.06 -4.20
CA LEU A 22 -23.22 2.46 -5.50
C LEU A 22 -23.15 3.46 -6.66
N THR A 23 -22.38 4.54 -6.50
CA THR A 23 -22.24 5.58 -7.52
C THR A 23 -21.29 5.16 -8.64
N GLU A 24 -21.41 5.80 -9.80
CA GLU A 24 -20.51 5.54 -10.94
C GLU A 24 -19.07 5.97 -10.62
N GLU A 25 -18.90 7.04 -9.84
CA GLU A 25 -17.59 7.49 -9.37
C GLU A 25 -16.92 6.44 -8.49
N SER A 26 -17.69 5.76 -7.63
CA SER A 26 -17.19 4.65 -6.80
C SER A 26 -16.74 3.47 -7.66
N ARG A 27 -17.53 3.13 -8.70
CA ARG A 27 -17.18 2.07 -9.65
C ARG A 27 -15.89 2.41 -10.40
N ALA A 28 -15.78 3.64 -10.90
CA ALA A 28 -14.62 4.11 -11.65
C ALA A 28 -13.35 4.16 -10.79
N ALA A 29 -13.48 4.50 -9.50
CA ALA A 29 -12.38 4.48 -8.53
C ALA A 29 -11.99 3.07 -8.05
N ASN A 30 -12.65 2.03 -8.56
CA ASN A 30 -12.41 0.62 -8.26
C ASN A 30 -12.55 0.27 -6.76
N PHE A 31 -13.55 0.87 -6.09
CA PHE A 31 -13.94 0.47 -4.75
C PHE A 31 -14.95 -0.67 -4.78
N THR A 32 -14.90 -1.51 -3.74
CA THR A 32 -15.85 -2.59 -3.51
C THR A 32 -16.66 -2.34 -2.24
N ASN A 33 -17.83 -2.97 -2.19
CA ASN A 33 -18.73 -2.97 -1.04
C ASN A 33 -18.81 -4.41 -0.51
N GLU A 34 -17.96 -4.79 0.44
CA GLU A 34 -18.02 -6.10 1.08
C GLU A 34 -18.96 -6.10 2.29
N LEU A 35 -19.60 -7.23 2.59
CA LEU A 35 -20.42 -7.34 3.79
C LEU A 35 -19.55 -7.34 5.05
N GLY A 36 -19.95 -6.54 6.03
CA GLY A 36 -19.40 -6.48 7.38
C GLY A 36 -20.30 -7.17 8.40
N LEU A 37 -19.92 -7.08 9.68
CA LEU A 37 -20.74 -7.58 10.79
C LEU A 37 -21.91 -6.63 11.06
N ASP A 38 -22.98 -7.15 11.67
CA ASP A 38 -24.15 -6.38 12.10
C ASP A 38 -24.79 -5.52 10.99
N GLY A 39 -24.75 -6.01 9.75
CA GLY A 39 -25.34 -5.34 8.59
C GLY A 39 -24.53 -4.14 8.06
N THR A 40 -23.30 -3.95 8.54
CA THR A 40 -22.40 -2.93 8.00
C THR A 40 -21.84 -3.32 6.63
N VAL A 41 -21.25 -2.35 5.95
CA VAL A 41 -20.53 -2.50 4.68
C VAL A 41 -19.09 -2.06 4.87
N ARG A 42 -18.16 -2.95 4.49
CA ARG A 42 -16.75 -2.65 4.35
C ARG A 42 -16.50 -2.09 2.95
N TYR A 43 -16.55 -0.77 2.85
CA TYR A 43 -16.29 -0.04 1.61
C TYR A 43 -14.80 0.22 1.45
N LEU A 44 -14.14 -0.47 0.53
CA LEU A 44 -12.68 -0.52 0.48
C LEU A 44 -12.11 -0.63 -0.93
N ARG A 45 -10.80 -0.39 -1.04
CA ARG A 45 -10.01 -0.63 -2.25
C ARG A 45 -8.85 -1.56 -1.95
N ASN A 46 -8.58 -2.47 -2.88
CA ASN A 46 -7.42 -3.36 -2.83
C ASN A 46 -6.17 -2.63 -3.34
N ILE A 47 -5.08 -2.79 -2.61
CA ILE A 47 -3.73 -2.30 -2.93
C ILE A 47 -2.80 -3.50 -2.85
N MET A 48 -1.77 -3.55 -3.70
CA MET A 48 -0.86 -4.69 -3.79
C MET A 48 -0.17 -5.06 -2.46
N GLY A 49 -0.02 -4.11 -1.54
CA GLY A 49 0.47 -4.38 -0.18
C GLY A 49 1.92 -4.83 -0.11
N LEU A 50 2.27 -5.62 0.91
CA LEU A 50 3.64 -6.08 1.12
C LEU A 50 4.09 -7.17 0.13
N TRP A 51 3.25 -7.56 -0.83
CA TRP A 51 3.63 -8.43 -1.95
C TRP A 51 4.92 -7.97 -2.64
N LEU A 52 5.05 -6.67 -2.93
CA LEU A 52 6.25 -6.12 -3.58
C LEU A 52 7.51 -6.43 -2.75
N LEU A 53 7.43 -6.19 -1.44
CA LEU A 53 8.57 -6.44 -0.54
C LEU A 53 8.85 -7.95 -0.40
N GLN A 54 7.81 -8.78 -0.33
CA GLN A 54 7.95 -10.24 -0.25
C GLN A 54 8.67 -10.79 -1.50
N GLU A 55 8.31 -10.33 -2.69
CA GLU A 55 8.98 -10.76 -3.93
C GLU A 55 10.42 -10.26 -4.03
N CYS A 56 10.71 -9.05 -3.55
CA CYS A 56 12.07 -8.55 -3.46
C CYS A 56 12.93 -9.37 -2.49
N VAL A 57 12.41 -9.67 -1.30
CA VAL A 57 13.09 -10.52 -0.30
C VAL A 57 13.41 -11.90 -0.87
N ARG A 58 12.46 -12.52 -1.59
CA ARG A 58 12.70 -13.79 -2.31
C ARG A 58 13.78 -13.66 -3.37
N ALA A 59 13.77 -12.58 -4.16
CA ALA A 59 14.78 -12.34 -5.19
C ALA A 59 16.19 -12.14 -4.62
N TRP A 60 16.31 -11.64 -3.38
CA TRP A 60 17.58 -11.43 -2.70
C TRP A 60 18.06 -12.63 -1.86
N GLY A 61 17.31 -13.73 -1.82
CA GLY A 61 17.68 -14.93 -1.06
C GLY A 61 17.39 -14.83 0.44
N ASP A 62 16.26 -14.23 0.81
CA ASP A 62 15.74 -14.16 2.18
C ASP A 62 16.71 -13.49 3.20
N PRO A 63 17.12 -12.23 2.98
CA PRO A 63 17.91 -11.48 3.94
C PRO A 63 17.14 -11.24 5.25
N ASP A 64 17.87 -10.87 6.31
CA ASP A 64 17.23 -10.45 7.57
C ASP A 64 16.34 -9.22 7.35
N LEU A 65 15.04 -9.40 7.58
CA LEU A 65 14.04 -8.36 7.32
C LEU A 65 14.19 -7.18 8.30
N GLY A 66 14.67 -7.41 9.52
CA GLY A 66 14.86 -6.36 10.51
C GLY A 66 15.95 -5.38 10.08
N GLU A 67 17.11 -5.90 9.68
CA GLU A 67 18.22 -5.11 9.14
C GLU A 67 17.84 -4.38 7.85
N LEU A 68 17.07 -5.05 6.98
CA LEU A 68 16.57 -4.43 5.75
C LEU A 68 15.67 -3.23 6.03
N LEU A 69 14.73 -3.35 6.97
CA LEU A 69 13.83 -2.26 7.37
C LEU A 69 14.58 -1.13 8.08
N LEU A 70 15.57 -1.44 8.92
CA LEU A 70 16.45 -0.44 9.53
C LEU A 70 17.28 0.30 8.48
N GLY A 71 17.77 -0.41 7.45
CA GLY A 71 18.42 0.17 6.30
C GLY A 71 17.52 1.13 5.54
N ALA A 72 16.29 0.70 5.23
CA ALA A 72 15.31 1.51 4.54
C ALA A 72 14.96 2.80 5.33
N ALA A 73 14.86 2.73 6.66
CA ALA A 73 14.60 3.89 7.51
C ALA A 73 15.66 5.00 7.39
N ARG A 74 16.89 4.67 6.99
CA ARG A 74 18.00 5.62 6.80
C ARG A 74 18.06 6.20 5.38
N VAL A 75 17.33 5.63 4.42
CA VAL A 75 17.26 6.14 3.05
C VAL A 75 16.35 7.38 3.02
N PRO A 76 16.73 8.45 2.29
CA PRO A 76 15.88 9.63 2.12
C PRO A 76 14.47 9.28 1.65
N ALA A 77 13.48 9.89 2.30
CA ALA A 77 12.07 9.72 1.97
C ALA A 77 11.73 10.23 0.57
N LEU A 78 10.80 9.55 -0.09
CA LEU A 78 10.19 9.97 -1.35
C LEU A 78 11.21 10.24 -2.47
N ARG A 79 12.41 9.62 -2.40
CA ARG A 79 13.42 9.72 -3.45
C ARG A 79 12.92 9.11 -4.76
N SER A 80 12.18 8.02 -4.65
CA SER A 80 11.54 7.32 -5.76
C SER A 80 10.26 6.67 -5.25
N VAL A 81 9.18 6.77 -6.02
CA VAL A 81 7.89 6.14 -5.73
C VAL A 81 7.32 5.52 -7.00
N VAL A 82 6.63 4.40 -6.86
CA VAL A 82 5.97 3.68 -7.96
C VAL A 82 4.48 3.57 -7.66
N ASP A 83 3.67 3.39 -8.69
CA ASP A 83 2.25 3.08 -8.49
C ASP A 83 2.12 1.64 -7.97
N ALA A 84 1.89 1.49 -6.66
CA ALA A 84 1.70 0.19 -6.04
C ALA A 84 0.42 -0.53 -6.52
N GLY A 85 -0.44 0.11 -7.31
CA GLY A 85 -1.58 -0.50 -8.00
C GLY A 85 -1.28 -0.98 -9.42
N ASP A 86 -0.09 -0.72 -9.97
CA ASP A 86 0.25 -1.06 -11.35
C ASP A 86 0.26 -2.59 -11.55
N ALA A 87 -0.42 -3.04 -12.61
CA ALA A 87 -0.48 -4.44 -13.01
C ALA A 87 0.90 -5.05 -13.30
N ALA A 88 1.91 -4.24 -13.62
CA ALA A 88 3.29 -4.66 -13.79
C ALA A 88 3.86 -5.35 -12.53
N PHE A 89 3.32 -5.07 -11.35
CA PHE A 89 3.75 -5.66 -10.08
C PHE A 89 2.92 -6.88 -9.65
N LEU A 90 1.95 -7.34 -10.44
CA LEU A 90 1.15 -8.52 -10.10
C LEU A 90 1.93 -9.83 -10.21
N ALA A 91 2.64 -10.02 -11.33
CA ALA A 91 3.31 -11.30 -11.59
C ALA A 91 4.54 -11.48 -10.69
N PRO A 92 4.79 -12.69 -10.16
CA PRO A 92 5.99 -12.95 -9.37
C PRO A 92 7.27 -12.83 -10.19
N GLY A 93 8.40 -12.75 -9.48
CA GLY A 93 9.74 -12.73 -10.04
C GLY A 93 10.16 -11.40 -10.66
N ARG A 94 11.46 -11.12 -10.59
CA ARG A 94 12.08 -9.88 -11.11
C ARG A 94 11.48 -8.58 -10.54
N MET A 95 10.94 -8.62 -9.33
CA MET A 95 10.30 -7.46 -8.70
C MET A 95 11.26 -6.27 -8.51
N PRO A 96 12.51 -6.45 -8.01
CA PRO A 96 13.47 -5.34 -7.92
C PRO A 96 13.73 -4.66 -9.26
N GLU A 97 13.87 -5.44 -10.33
CA GLU A 97 14.11 -4.95 -11.69
C GLU A 97 12.91 -4.17 -12.23
N ARG A 98 11.68 -4.66 -12.01
CA ARG A 98 10.47 -3.93 -12.43
C ARG A 98 10.31 -2.62 -11.69
N ILE A 99 10.64 -2.56 -10.40
CA ILE A 99 10.64 -1.31 -9.63
C ILE A 99 11.68 -0.34 -10.21
N ALA A 100 12.89 -0.83 -10.49
CA ALA A 100 13.94 -0.02 -11.11
C ALA A 100 13.55 0.49 -12.51
N GLU A 101 12.90 -0.36 -13.32
CA GLU A 101 12.35 0.00 -14.65
C GLU A 101 11.26 1.07 -14.53
N ALA A 102 10.33 0.94 -13.57
CA ALA A 102 9.29 1.93 -13.33
C ALA A 102 9.85 3.29 -12.89
N CYS A 103 10.85 3.29 -12.02
CA CYS A 103 11.54 4.53 -11.61
C CYS A 103 12.26 5.18 -12.79
N ARG A 104 12.96 4.38 -13.62
CA ARG A 104 13.64 4.87 -14.82
C ARG A 104 12.67 5.44 -15.84
N ALA A 105 11.56 4.76 -16.11
CA ALA A 105 10.54 5.18 -17.07
C ALA A 105 9.87 6.51 -16.66
N SER A 106 9.75 6.75 -15.36
CA SER A 106 9.20 8.00 -14.79
C SER A 106 10.25 9.09 -14.57
N GLY A 107 11.52 8.87 -14.94
CA GLY A 107 12.61 9.83 -14.77
C GLY A 107 13.04 10.06 -13.32
N GLN A 108 12.63 9.17 -12.41
CA GLN A 108 13.01 9.22 -11.00
C GLN A 108 14.40 8.58 -10.79
N PRO A 109 15.12 8.95 -9.71
CA PRO A 109 16.31 8.20 -9.29
C PRO A 109 16.00 6.71 -9.15
N VAL A 110 16.83 5.87 -9.78
CA VAL A 110 16.66 4.42 -9.72
C VAL A 110 17.21 3.92 -8.38
N PRO A 111 16.45 3.13 -7.59
CA PRO A 111 16.98 2.49 -6.39
C PRO A 111 17.98 1.39 -6.78
N GLU A 112 19.17 1.40 -6.19
CA GLU A 112 20.30 0.52 -6.54
C GLU A 112 20.57 -0.53 -5.45
N THR A 113 20.17 -0.24 -4.20
CA THR A 113 20.38 -1.12 -3.05
C THR A 113 19.07 -1.73 -2.53
N PRO A 114 19.10 -2.90 -1.85
CA PRO A 114 17.92 -3.47 -1.21
C PRO A 114 17.21 -2.53 -0.23
N ALA A 115 17.97 -1.70 0.49
CA ALA A 115 17.43 -0.68 1.39
C ALA A 115 16.66 0.42 0.61
N GLU A 116 17.19 0.88 -0.52
CA GLU A 116 16.53 1.87 -1.37
C GLU A 116 15.28 1.31 -2.05
N VAL A 117 15.33 0.08 -2.54
CA VAL A 117 14.16 -0.60 -3.11
C VAL A 117 13.08 -0.76 -2.03
N THR A 118 13.47 -1.19 -0.83
CA THR A 118 12.55 -1.31 0.31
C THR A 118 11.96 0.04 0.67
N ARG A 119 12.76 1.11 0.74
CA ARG A 119 12.28 2.46 1.01
C ARG A 119 11.27 2.92 -0.03
N CYS A 120 11.58 2.73 -1.32
CA CYS A 120 10.70 3.02 -2.45
C CYS A 120 9.35 2.31 -2.29
N ILE A 121 9.34 1.03 -1.94
CA ILE A 121 8.10 0.25 -1.74
C ILE A 121 7.29 0.84 -0.58
N LEU A 122 7.90 1.08 0.58
CA LEU A 122 7.16 1.54 1.77
C LEU A 122 6.58 2.94 1.58
N ASP A 123 7.33 3.85 0.96
CA ASP A 123 6.85 5.18 0.61
C ASP A 123 5.68 5.10 -0.39
N SER A 124 5.79 4.23 -1.41
CA SER A 124 4.73 4.02 -2.41
C SER A 124 3.46 3.46 -1.79
N LEU A 125 3.58 2.50 -0.86
CA LEU A 125 2.45 1.94 -0.13
C LEU A 125 1.77 2.97 0.78
N ALA A 126 2.56 3.78 1.50
CA ALA A 126 2.02 4.84 2.35
C ALA A 126 1.22 5.88 1.53
N LEU A 127 1.72 6.26 0.35
CA LEU A 127 0.99 7.14 -0.57
C LEU A 127 -0.29 6.47 -1.10
N ALA A 128 -0.24 5.19 -1.45
CA ALA A 128 -1.40 4.44 -1.93
C ALA A 128 -2.48 4.29 -0.83
N HIS A 129 -2.05 4.05 0.42
CA HIS A 129 -2.92 4.02 1.60
C HIS A 129 -3.62 5.35 1.79
N ARG A 130 -2.84 6.45 1.84
CA ARG A 130 -3.37 7.81 1.95
C ARG A 130 -4.40 8.11 0.86
N ALA A 131 -4.04 7.86 -0.41
CA ALA A 131 -4.92 8.11 -1.54
C ALA A 131 -6.22 7.29 -1.46
N ALA A 132 -6.15 6.03 -1.00
CA ALA A 132 -7.35 5.21 -0.82
C ALA A 132 -8.26 5.78 0.28
N VAL A 133 -7.70 6.20 1.42
CA VAL A 133 -8.49 6.76 2.52
C VAL A 133 -9.09 8.11 2.14
N GLU A 134 -8.33 9.01 1.51
CA GLU A 134 -8.83 10.30 1.02
C GLU A 134 -9.97 10.12 -0.01
N GLU A 135 -9.80 9.20 -0.96
CA GLU A 135 -10.81 8.95 -1.99
C GLU A 135 -12.05 8.25 -1.41
N ALA A 136 -11.89 7.33 -0.46
CA ALA A 136 -13.01 6.69 0.23
C ALA A 136 -13.87 7.72 0.98
N GLN A 137 -13.24 8.66 1.69
CA GLN A 137 -13.93 9.75 2.39
C GLN A 137 -14.74 10.61 1.41
N ARG A 138 -14.12 10.99 0.28
CA ARG A 138 -14.75 11.83 -0.74
C ARG A 138 -15.97 11.13 -1.37
N LEU A 139 -15.83 9.86 -1.74
CA LEU A 139 -16.87 9.08 -2.41
C LEU A 139 -18.03 8.73 -1.47
N ALA A 140 -17.74 8.44 -0.20
CA ALA A 140 -18.76 8.10 0.79
C ALA A 140 -19.37 9.32 1.50
N GLY A 141 -18.80 10.53 1.31
CA GLY A 141 -19.15 11.71 2.10
C GLY A 141 -18.89 11.51 3.60
N HIS A 142 -17.90 10.69 3.96
CA HIS A 142 -17.68 10.22 5.32
C HIS A 142 -16.27 10.60 5.81
N PRO A 143 -16.12 11.66 6.62
CA PRO A 143 -14.81 12.09 7.11
C PRO A 143 -14.19 11.10 8.11
N VAL A 144 -12.85 11.04 8.14
CA VAL A 144 -12.04 10.15 8.98
C VAL A 144 -11.19 10.97 9.94
N ASP A 145 -11.17 10.54 11.21
CA ASP A 145 -10.36 11.17 12.28
C ASP A 145 -9.17 10.28 12.67
N VAL A 146 -9.28 8.97 12.46
CA VAL A 146 -8.33 7.95 12.91
C VAL A 146 -8.16 6.89 11.83
N VAL A 147 -6.93 6.45 11.60
CA VAL A 147 -6.62 5.30 10.74
C VAL A 147 -6.15 4.14 11.63
N HIS A 148 -6.86 3.02 11.58
CA HIS A 148 -6.45 1.78 12.27
C HIS A 148 -5.71 0.87 11.30
N VAL A 149 -4.41 0.67 11.54
CA VAL A 149 -3.61 -0.29 10.78
C VAL A 149 -3.64 -1.64 11.48
N VAL A 150 -4.06 -2.69 10.76
CA VAL A 150 -4.19 -4.06 11.27
C VAL A 150 -3.54 -5.06 10.31
N GLY A 151 -3.42 -6.32 10.73
CA GLY A 151 -2.80 -7.38 9.92
C GLY A 151 -1.30 -7.52 10.17
N GLY A 152 -0.67 -8.46 9.45
CA GLY A 152 0.72 -8.87 9.68
C GLY A 152 1.77 -7.80 9.36
N GLY A 153 1.41 -6.80 8.53
CA GLY A 153 2.25 -5.67 8.18
C GLY A 153 2.42 -4.64 9.30
N THR A 154 1.62 -4.71 10.38
CA THR A 154 1.78 -3.86 11.57
C THR A 154 3.13 -4.05 12.28
N ARG A 155 3.81 -5.18 12.04
CA ARG A 155 5.18 -5.44 12.51
C ARG A 155 6.23 -4.58 11.82
N ASN A 156 5.90 -3.96 10.67
CA ASN A 156 6.75 -2.99 10.02
C ASN A 156 6.48 -1.60 10.61
N ALA A 157 7.21 -1.26 11.68
CA ALA A 157 7.06 0.01 12.38
C ALA A 157 7.28 1.23 11.46
N LEU A 158 8.16 1.12 10.46
CA LEU A 158 8.39 2.19 9.48
C LEU A 158 7.15 2.42 8.62
N LEU A 159 6.53 1.37 8.07
CA LEU A 159 5.30 1.52 7.29
C LEU A 159 4.16 2.10 8.14
N CYS A 160 4.02 1.66 9.39
CA CYS A 160 3.03 2.21 10.31
C CYS A 160 3.25 3.70 10.59
N GLN A 161 4.50 4.16 10.67
CA GLN A 161 4.81 5.58 10.90
C GLN A 161 4.61 6.45 9.65
N LEU A 162 4.75 5.85 8.46
CA LEU A 162 4.53 6.53 7.17
C LEU A 162 3.05 6.62 6.80
N THR A 163 2.20 5.73 7.33
CA THR A 163 0.76 5.64 7.06
C THR A 163 -0.03 6.48 8.04
#